data_AF-A0A8T9B8F4-F1
#
_entry.id   AF-A0A8T9B8F4-F1
#
_cell.length_a   1.000
_cell.length_b   1.000
_cell.length_c   1.000
_cell.angle_alpha   90.00
_cell.angle_beta   90.00
_cell.angle_gamma   90.00
#
_symmetry.space_group_name_H-M   'P 1'
#
loop_
_entity.id
_entity.type
_entity.pdbx_description
1 polymer ?
#
loop_
_entity_poly.entity_id
_entity_poly.type
_entity_poly.pdbx_seq_one_letter_code
_entity_poly.pdbx_strand_id
1 'polypeptide(L)'
;MSSSFDIQPVGRFHGQSAVIKRPKEIACFSYDDEHRFRLDDSSIRYYYPPTLGADLSKGFDTFEKLDDTADDHLDSLLKTIMALEQKEGKRVEADVITWRGMMTKFLAAIFTDRDGFEMNATLFQVGIP
;
A
#
# COMPACT_ATOMS: atom_id res chain seq x y z
N MET A 1 -26.19 -8.56 8.12
CA MET A 1 -25.85 -9.96 7.76
C MET A 1 -24.35 -10.06 7.67
N SER A 2 -23.74 -11.04 8.33
CA SER A 2 -22.31 -11.34 8.15
C SER A 2 -22.16 -12.31 6.98
N SER A 3 -21.24 -12.05 6.06
CA SER A 3 -20.88 -12.97 4.99
C SER A 3 -19.53 -13.57 5.32
N SER A 4 -19.38 -14.89 5.12
CA SER A 4 -18.12 -15.61 5.36
C SER A 4 -17.57 -16.18 4.07
N PHE A 5 -16.25 -16.16 3.92
CA PHE A 5 -15.54 -16.79 2.81
C PHE A 5 -14.46 -17.72 3.38
N ASP A 6 -14.60 -19.02 3.13
CA ASP A 6 -13.69 -20.02 3.67
C ASP A 6 -12.40 -20.08 2.84
N ILE A 7 -11.28 -19.75 3.48
CA ILE A 7 -9.94 -19.75 2.89
C ILE A 7 -9.18 -21.07 3.09
N GLN A 8 -9.82 -22.07 3.71
CA GLN A 8 -9.24 -23.40 3.90
C GLN A 8 -10.14 -24.49 3.28
N PRO A 9 -9.56 -25.64 2.91
CA PRO A 9 -8.12 -25.92 2.82
C PRO A 9 -7.45 -25.15 1.66
N VAL A 10 -6.17 -24.79 1.81
CA VAL A 10 -5.37 -24.09 0.78
C VAL A 10 -5.46 -24.75 -0.59
N GLY A 11 -5.61 -26.08 -0.63
CA GLY A 11 -5.73 -26.84 -1.87
C GLY A 11 -6.91 -26.45 -2.77
N ARG A 12 -7.91 -25.73 -2.25
CA ARG A 12 -9.00 -25.13 -3.06
C ARG A 12 -8.52 -24.07 -4.04
N PHE A 13 -7.36 -23.47 -3.78
CA PHE A 13 -6.73 -22.47 -4.65
C PHE A 13 -5.64 -23.07 -5.54
N HIS A 14 -5.45 -24.41 -5.54
CA HIS A 14 -4.59 -25.06 -6.51
C HIS A 14 -5.19 -24.97 -7.90
N GLY A 15 -4.38 -24.58 -8.89
CA GLY A 15 -4.80 -24.51 -10.27
C GLY A 15 -4.02 -23.49 -11.06
N GLN A 16 -4.56 -23.13 -12.22
CA GLN A 16 -3.99 -22.11 -13.07
C GLN A 16 -4.04 -20.76 -12.36
N SER A 17 -2.91 -20.05 -12.33
CA SER A 17 -2.85 -18.70 -11.76
C SER A 17 -3.78 -17.76 -12.52
N ALA A 18 -4.44 -16.86 -11.79
CA ALA A 18 -5.25 -15.81 -12.38
C ALA A 18 -4.38 -14.90 -13.29
N VAL A 19 -5.00 -14.34 -14.32
CA VAL A 19 -4.34 -13.35 -15.18
C VAL A 19 -4.19 -12.05 -14.39
N ILE A 20 -2.94 -11.67 -14.09
CA ILE A 20 -2.64 -10.42 -13.38
C ILE A 20 -2.21 -9.37 -14.40
N LYS A 21 -2.86 -8.21 -14.39
CA LYS A 21 -2.47 -7.04 -15.21
C LYS A 21 -1.08 -6.55 -14.78
N ARG A 22 -0.24 -6.16 -15.74
CA ARG A 22 1.09 -5.58 -15.45
C ARG A 22 0.92 -4.25 -14.68
N PRO A 23 1.55 -4.08 -13.50
CA PRO A 23 1.49 -2.82 -12.77
C PRO A 23 2.05 -1.66 -13.60
N LYS A 24 1.39 -0.51 -13.51
CA LYS A 24 1.82 0.76 -14.13
C LYS A 24 1.74 1.85 -13.07
N GLU A 25 2.79 2.65 -12.97
CA GLU A 25 2.78 3.85 -12.13
C GLU A 25 1.90 4.93 -12.78
N ILE A 26 1.03 5.55 -11.97
CA ILE A 26 0.12 6.61 -12.41
C ILE A 26 0.35 7.93 -11.68
N ALA A 27 0.89 7.88 -10.47
CA ALA A 27 1.25 9.04 -9.65
C ALA A 27 2.22 8.61 -8.55
N CYS A 28 2.88 9.59 -7.94
CA CYS A 28 3.78 9.42 -6.81
C CYS A 28 3.63 10.61 -5.84
N PHE A 29 4.08 10.41 -4.61
CA PHE A 29 4.19 11.43 -3.58
C PHE A 29 5.36 11.09 -2.66
N SER A 30 5.78 12.06 -1.87
CA SER A 30 6.94 12.00 -0.99
C SER A 30 6.58 12.49 0.42
N TYR A 31 7.34 12.03 1.41
CA TYR A 31 7.36 12.58 2.76
C TYR A 31 8.76 13.09 3.04
N ASP A 32 8.86 14.32 3.54
CA ASP A 32 10.14 14.89 3.95
C ASP A 32 10.60 14.40 5.34
N ASP A 33 11.76 14.90 5.77
CA ASP A 33 12.37 14.51 7.05
C ASP A 33 11.50 14.91 8.25
N GLU A 34 10.60 15.90 8.08
CA GLU A 34 9.60 16.28 9.08
C GLU A 34 8.24 15.58 8.88
N HIS A 35 8.21 14.50 8.09
CA HIS A 35 7.02 13.73 7.73
C HIS A 35 5.90 14.55 7.06
N ARG A 36 6.27 15.60 6.31
CA ARG A 36 5.30 16.43 5.58
C ARG A 36 5.11 15.90 4.17
N PHE A 37 3.84 15.78 3.79
CA PHE A 37 3.41 15.33 2.48
C PHE A 37 3.84 16.31 1.36
N ARG A 38 4.39 15.75 0.26
CA ARG A 38 4.77 16.47 -0.97
C ARG A 38 4.27 15.72 -2.21
N LEU A 39 3.70 16.45 -3.16
CA LEU A 39 3.26 15.89 -4.46
C LEU A 39 4.42 15.85 -5.47
N ASP A 40 5.48 15.15 -5.11
CA ASP A 40 6.68 15.00 -5.94
C ASP A 40 7.41 13.68 -5.64
N ASP A 41 8.54 13.48 -6.29
CA ASP A 41 9.43 12.34 -6.17
C ASP A 41 10.71 12.66 -5.34
N SER A 42 10.66 13.71 -4.52
CA SER A 42 11.84 14.20 -3.77
C SER A 42 12.44 13.18 -2.79
N SER A 43 11.66 12.20 -2.32
CA SER A 43 12.13 11.13 -1.42
C SER A 43 12.72 9.91 -2.15
N ILE A 44 12.81 9.92 -3.48
CA ILE A 44 13.41 8.81 -4.23
C ILE A 44 14.89 8.69 -3.87
N ARG A 45 15.30 7.45 -3.54
CA ARG A 45 16.69 7.06 -3.35
C ARG A 45 17.12 6.15 -4.49
N TYR A 46 18.34 6.36 -4.97
CA TYR A 46 18.92 5.55 -6.03
C TYR A 46 19.73 4.42 -5.43
N TYR A 47 19.55 3.22 -5.98
CA TYR A 47 20.36 2.07 -5.58
C TYR A 47 21.84 2.37 -5.80
N TYR A 48 22.63 2.17 -4.75
CA TYR A 48 24.09 2.20 -4.81
C TYR A 48 24.61 0.90 -4.18
N PRO A 49 25.49 0.15 -4.87
CA PRO A 49 25.97 -1.13 -4.38
C PRO A 49 26.52 -1.02 -2.95
N PRO A 50 26.00 -1.81 -1.99
CA PRO A 50 26.41 -1.70 -0.60
C PRO A 50 27.77 -2.36 -0.38
N THR A 51 28.48 -1.89 0.65
CA THR A 51 29.62 -2.63 1.19
C THR A 51 29.09 -3.77 2.07
N LEU A 52 29.39 -5.01 1.69
CA LEU A 52 28.99 -6.18 2.47
C LEU A 52 29.80 -6.26 3.77
N GLY A 53 29.13 -6.68 4.85
CA GLY A 53 29.74 -6.72 6.19
C GLY A 53 29.67 -5.40 6.97
N ALA A 54 28.89 -4.41 6.49
CA ALA A 54 28.61 -3.21 7.26
C ALA A 54 27.87 -3.54 8.57
N ASP A 55 28.26 -2.87 9.66
CA ASP A 55 27.54 -2.97 10.94
C ASP A 55 26.22 -2.19 10.86
N LEU A 56 25.11 -2.94 10.83
CA LEU A 56 23.76 -2.39 10.78
C LEU A 56 23.28 -1.81 12.11
N SER A 57 24.04 -1.99 13.19
CA SER A 57 23.72 -1.45 14.53
C SER A 57 24.31 -0.05 14.74
N LYS A 58 25.26 0.37 13.90
CA LYS A 58 25.93 1.66 14.00
C LYS A 58 24.92 2.81 13.81
N GLY A 59 24.89 3.75 14.75
CA GLY A 59 23.99 4.92 14.71
C GLY A 59 22.60 4.67 15.29
N PHE A 60 22.40 3.55 15.98
CA PHE A 60 21.14 3.25 16.69
C PHE A 60 20.79 4.31 17.74
N ASP A 61 21.79 4.88 18.41
CA ASP A 61 21.65 5.95 19.39
C ASP A 61 21.18 7.29 18.78
N THR A 62 21.42 7.48 17.49
CA THR A 62 20.99 8.66 16.71
C THR A 62 19.77 8.36 15.83
N PHE A 63 19.13 7.20 15.99
CA PHE A 63 17.99 6.82 15.16
C PHE A 63 16.76 7.68 15.49
N GLU A 64 16.31 8.44 14.50
CA GLU A 64 15.06 9.20 14.56
C GLU A 64 13.90 8.28 14.15
N LYS A 65 13.18 7.75 15.15
CA LYS A 65 11.98 6.95 14.90
C LYS A 65 10.81 7.87 14.53
N LEU A 66 10.16 7.57 13.42
CA LEU A 66 8.89 8.20 13.06
C LEU A 66 7.86 8.00 14.17
N ASP A 67 7.19 9.08 14.57
CA ASP A 67 6.02 9.02 15.44
C ASP A 67 4.82 8.50 14.64
N ASP A 68 4.47 7.24 14.87
CA ASP A 68 3.40 6.50 14.18
C ASP A 68 2.08 6.48 14.97
N THR A 69 1.90 7.41 15.90
CA THR A 69 0.65 7.52 16.67
C THR A 69 -0.53 8.05 15.85
N ALA A 70 -0.26 8.83 14.81
CA ALA A 70 -1.28 9.30 13.87
C ALA A 70 -1.61 8.19 12.85
N ASP A 71 -2.86 7.74 12.81
CA ASP A 71 -3.34 6.83 11.77
C ASP A 71 -3.75 7.63 10.53
N ASP A 72 -2.77 7.90 9.67
CA ASP A 72 -2.96 8.62 8.40
C ASP A 72 -3.85 7.85 7.38
N HIS A 73 -4.32 6.65 7.73
CA HIS A 73 -5.24 5.82 6.94
C HIS A 73 -4.90 5.82 5.45
N LEU A 74 -5.77 6.35 4.58
CA LEU A 74 -5.56 6.45 3.12
C LEU A 74 -5.28 7.89 2.67
N ASP A 75 -5.02 8.82 3.58
CA ASP A 75 -5.07 10.26 3.31
C ASP A 75 -4.10 10.69 2.21
N SER A 76 -2.83 10.32 2.32
CA SER A 76 -1.81 10.66 1.32
C SER A 76 -2.05 9.99 -0.03
N LEU A 77 -2.57 8.76 -0.01
CA LEU A 77 -2.97 8.05 -1.23
C LEU A 77 -4.12 8.78 -1.94
N LEU A 78 -5.16 9.17 -1.20
CA LEU A 78 -6.32 9.87 -1.74
C LEU A 78 -5.96 11.28 -2.21
N LYS A 79 -5.16 12.05 -1.44
CA LYS A 79 -4.65 13.36 -1.86
C LYS A 79 -3.89 13.28 -3.18
N THR A 80 -3.07 12.24 -3.36
CA THR A 80 -2.31 12.01 -4.59
C THR A 80 -3.21 11.68 -5.78
N ILE A 81 -4.20 10.81 -5.57
CA ILE A 81 -5.19 10.47 -6.61
C ILE A 81 -6.00 11.71 -7.00
N MET A 82 -6.50 12.47 -6.03
CA MET A 82 -7.25 13.71 -6.28
C MET A 82 -6.44 14.71 -7.11
N ALA A 83 -5.15 14.89 -6.81
CA ALA A 83 -4.27 15.77 -7.57
C ALA A 83 -4.07 15.28 -9.02
N LEU A 84 -3.93 13.96 -9.23
CA LEU A 84 -3.84 13.36 -10.56
C LEU A 84 -5.13 13.59 -11.36
N GLU A 85 -6.29 13.36 -10.76
CA GLU A 85 -7.59 13.53 -11.41
C GLU A 85 -7.85 14.99 -11.79
N GLN A 86 -7.50 15.94 -10.92
CA GLN A 86 -7.56 17.37 -11.22
C GLN A 86 -6.66 17.75 -12.39
N LYS A 87 -5.45 17.19 -12.45
CA LYS A 87 -4.48 17.45 -13.53
C LYS A 87 -4.93 16.86 -14.87
N GLU A 88 -5.46 15.64 -14.88
CA GLU A 88 -5.88 14.97 -16.12
C GLU A 88 -7.32 15.32 -16.53
N GLY A 89 -8.10 15.96 -15.66
CA GLY A 89 -9.51 16.30 -15.90
C GLY A 89 -10.42 15.07 -16.02
N LYS A 90 -9.97 13.91 -15.55
CA LYS A 90 -10.72 12.65 -15.57
C LYS A 90 -10.43 11.83 -14.32
N ARG A 91 -11.38 10.97 -13.96
CA ARG A 91 -11.26 10.06 -12.83
C ARG A 91 -10.26 8.94 -13.11
N VAL A 92 -9.57 8.47 -12.08
CA VAL A 92 -8.78 7.24 -12.14
C VAL A 92 -9.73 6.05 -12.19
N GLU A 93 -9.54 5.18 -13.19
CA GLU A 93 -10.29 3.93 -13.31
C GLU A 93 -9.70 2.88 -12.35
N ALA A 94 -10.41 2.62 -11.25
CA ALA A 94 -10.02 1.62 -10.26
C ALA A 94 -11.26 1.01 -9.58
N ASP A 95 -11.26 -0.31 -9.41
CA ASP A 95 -12.30 -1.03 -8.67
C ASP A 95 -12.07 -0.97 -7.15
N VAL A 96 -10.80 -0.95 -6.73
CA VAL A 96 -10.38 -0.95 -5.32
C VAL A 96 -9.18 -0.02 -5.16
N ILE A 97 -9.22 0.84 -4.13
CA ILE A 97 -8.12 1.73 -3.74
C ILE A 97 -7.69 1.34 -2.33
N THR A 98 -6.42 0.96 -2.16
CA THR A 98 -5.85 0.57 -0.86
C THR A 98 -4.32 0.62 -0.89
N TRP A 99 -3.68 0.52 0.28
CA TRP A 99 -2.23 0.33 0.36
C TRP A 99 -1.82 -1.08 -0.07
N ARG A 100 -0.64 -1.19 -0.71
CA ARG A 100 -0.02 -2.48 -1.04
C ARG A 100 0.07 -3.43 0.16
N GLY A 101 0.32 -2.90 1.36
CA GLY A 101 0.40 -3.71 2.58
C GLY A 101 -0.90 -4.48 2.87
N MET A 102 -2.05 -3.87 2.60
CA MET A 102 -3.36 -4.51 2.76
C MET A 102 -3.56 -5.65 1.77
N MET A 103 -3.17 -5.46 0.50
CA MET A 103 -3.22 -6.54 -0.49
C MET A 103 -2.25 -7.69 -0.15
N THR A 104 -1.12 -7.39 0.47
CA THR A 104 -0.16 -8.40 0.91
C THR A 104 -0.75 -9.28 2.01
N LYS A 105 -1.47 -8.67 2.97
CA LYS A 105 -2.20 -9.42 4.02
C LYS A 105 -3.26 -10.35 3.42
N PHE A 106 -4.03 -9.87 2.44
CA PHE A 106 -4.99 -10.71 1.73
C PHE A 106 -4.33 -11.91 1.02
N LEU A 107 -3.25 -11.67 0.29
CA LEU A 107 -2.53 -12.72 -0.45
C LEU A 107 -1.89 -13.75 0.49
N ALA A 108 -1.39 -13.31 1.65
CA ALA A 108 -0.78 -14.17 2.66
C ALA A 108 -1.80 -14.89 3.56
N ALA A 109 -3.06 -14.44 3.58
CA ALA A 109 -4.09 -14.93 4.51
C ALA A 109 -4.28 -16.45 4.48
N ILE A 110 -4.10 -17.09 3.32
CA ILE A 110 -4.22 -18.54 3.15
C ILE A 110 -3.08 -19.34 3.81
N PHE A 111 -1.94 -18.70 4.10
CA PHE A 111 -0.74 -19.32 4.66
C PHE A 111 -0.44 -18.89 6.10
N THR A 112 -1.01 -17.77 6.55
CA THR A 112 -0.81 -17.28 7.91
C THR A 112 -1.79 -17.93 8.88
N ASP A 113 -1.26 -18.48 9.98
CA ASP A 113 -2.03 -19.11 11.07
C ASP A 113 -1.91 -18.37 12.41
N ARG A 114 -1.11 -17.30 12.48
CA ARG A 114 -0.77 -16.58 13.73
C ARG A 114 -1.35 -15.18 13.83
N ASP A 115 -1.34 -14.43 12.72
CA ASP A 115 -1.71 -13.01 12.72
C ASP A 115 -2.94 -12.76 11.86
N GLY A 116 -4.04 -12.36 12.51
CA GLY A 116 -5.23 -11.85 11.82
C GLY A 116 -5.05 -10.42 11.35
N PHE A 117 -5.99 -9.92 10.54
CA PHE A 117 -6.08 -8.50 10.22
C PHE A 117 -7.53 -8.05 10.08
N GLU A 118 -7.76 -6.78 10.36
CA GLU A 118 -9.02 -6.10 10.11
C GLU A 118 -8.84 -5.05 9.02
N MET A 119 -9.90 -4.79 8.28
CA MET A 119 -9.92 -3.80 7.22
C MET A 119 -11.30 -3.20 7.09
N ASN A 120 -11.37 -1.88 7.17
CA ASN A 120 -12.59 -1.13 6.86
C ASN A 120 -12.70 -0.95 5.35
N ALA A 121 -13.89 -1.14 4.79
CA ALA A 121 -14.19 -0.95 3.38
C ALA A 121 -15.34 0.05 3.24
N THR A 122 -15.14 1.05 2.38
CA THR A 122 -16.15 2.07 2.07
C THR A 122 -16.39 2.08 0.57
N LEU A 123 -17.66 1.96 0.18
CA LEU A 123 -18.08 2.16 -1.20
C LEU A 123 -18.36 3.64 -1.43
N PHE A 124 -17.67 4.26 -2.40
CA PHE A 124 -17.77 5.69 -2.67
C PHE A 124 -17.87 5.97 -4.18
N GLN A 125 -18.75 6.91 -4.55
CA GLN A 125 -18.98 7.34 -5.94
C GLN A 125 -19.25 6.17 -6.92
N VAL A 126 -20.26 5.36 -6.59
CA VAL A 126 -20.83 4.40 -7.54
C VAL A 126 -21.55 5.21 -8.61
N GLY A 127 -21.15 5.05 -9.87
CA GLY A 127 -21.95 5.57 -10.98
C GLY A 127 -23.36 4.99 -10.88
N ILE A 128 -24.37 5.84 -10.90
CA ILE A 128 -25.73 5.36 -11.19
C ILE A 128 -25.63 4.69 -12.57
N PRO A 129 -26.12 3.44 -12.74
CA PRO A 129 -26.06 2.75 -14.02
C PRO A 129 -26.68 3.54 -15.17
#